data_AF-A0A141RLA4-F1
#
_entry.id   AF-A0A141RLA4-F1
#
_cell.length_a   1.000
_cell.length_b   1.000
_cell.length_c   1.000
_cell.angle_alpha   90.00
_cell.angle_beta   90.00
_cell.angle_gamma   90.00
#
_symmetry.space_group_name_H-M   'P 1'
#
loop_
_entity.id
_entity.type
_entity.pdbx_description
1 polymer ?
#
loop_
_entity_poly.entity_id
_entity_poly.type
_entity_poly.pdbx_seq_one_letter_code
_entity_poly.pdbx_strand_id
1 'polypeptide(L)'
;PIDALLRDDQPVAASLIAVLQEAARRYVADPAAAGCLVLEGVHCQDADARGAAGEWHAAARAKIQQYIARHRPQDALRVTDYMDTLMLGLSAKAREGDSLPRLLETVRLAGLALEHILPA
;
A
#
# COMPACT_ATOMS: atom_id res chain seq x y z
N PRO A 1 -11.32 5.52 -0.57
CA PRO A 1 -11.20 4.20 -1.24
C PRO A 1 -9.95 4.21 -2.13
N ILE A 2 -9.28 3.07 -2.33
CA ILE A 2 -8.05 3.04 -3.14
C ILE A 2 -8.30 3.57 -4.58
N ASP A 3 -9.48 3.30 -5.11
CA ASP A 3 -9.90 3.73 -6.45
C ASP A 3 -9.94 5.27 -6.62
N ALA A 4 -10.12 6.02 -5.53
CA ALA A 4 -10.09 7.49 -5.57
C ALA A 4 -8.67 8.06 -5.66
N LEU A 5 -7.64 7.25 -5.36
CA LEU A 5 -6.23 7.64 -5.39
C LEU A 5 -5.54 7.21 -6.68
N LEU A 6 -6.02 6.12 -7.30
CA LEU A 6 -5.51 5.57 -8.56
C LEU A 6 -6.07 6.35 -9.76
N ARG A 7 -5.58 7.57 -9.96
CA ARG A 7 -6.07 8.50 -10.98
C ARG A 7 -5.34 8.32 -12.31
N ASP A 8 -6.09 8.45 -13.41
CA ASP A 8 -5.55 8.33 -14.78
C ASP A 8 -5.05 9.68 -15.34
N ASP A 9 -5.27 10.80 -14.63
CA ASP A 9 -4.94 12.17 -15.06
C ASP A 9 -3.66 12.73 -14.42
N GLN A 10 -2.82 11.87 -13.83
CA GLN A 10 -1.53 12.23 -13.24
C GLN A 10 -0.50 11.11 -13.46
N PRO A 11 0.80 11.39 -13.27
CA PRO A 11 1.83 10.35 -13.37
C PRO A 11 1.53 9.15 -12.47
N VAL A 12 1.77 7.93 -12.98
CA VAL A 12 1.52 6.69 -12.24
C VAL A 12 2.21 6.70 -10.87
N ALA A 13 3.47 7.19 -10.81
CA ALA A 13 4.21 7.34 -9.56
C ALA A 13 3.45 8.20 -8.54
N ALA A 14 2.87 9.33 -8.96
CA ALA A 14 2.13 10.22 -8.08
C ALA A 14 0.88 9.55 -7.47
N SER A 15 0.13 8.79 -8.28
CA SER A 15 -1.01 7.99 -7.79
C SER A 15 -0.59 6.94 -6.78
N LEU A 16 0.50 6.22 -7.03
CA LEU A 16 1.02 5.19 -6.12
C LEU A 16 1.54 5.79 -4.80
N ILE A 17 2.24 6.92 -4.88
CA ILE A 17 2.68 7.68 -3.69
C ILE A 17 1.47 8.12 -2.87
N ALA A 18 0.40 8.61 -3.50
CA ALA A 18 -0.83 8.99 -2.81
C ALA A 18 -1.48 7.81 -2.08
N VAL A 19 -1.45 6.61 -2.67
CA VAL A 19 -1.90 5.36 -2.01
C VAL A 19 -1.08 5.09 -0.75
N LEU A 20 0.26 5.15 -0.83
CA LEU A 20 1.13 4.91 0.32
C LEU A 20 0.95 5.95 1.44
N GLN A 21 0.79 7.23 1.08
CA GLN A 21 0.52 8.30 2.04
C GLN A 21 -0.80 8.09 2.77
N GLU A 22 -1.85 7.72 2.04
CA GLU A 22 -3.16 7.42 2.63
C GLU A 22 -3.11 6.18 3.52
N ALA A 23 -2.37 5.14 3.11
CA ALA A 23 -2.14 3.96 3.94
C ALA A 23 -1.46 4.34 5.26
N ALA A 24 -0.37 5.12 5.21
CA ALA A 24 0.33 5.60 6.41
C ALA A 24 -0.60 6.39 7.35
N ARG A 25 -1.45 7.28 6.82
CA ARG A 25 -2.43 8.02 7.63
C ARG A 25 -3.44 7.10 8.31
N ARG A 26 -3.96 6.11 7.58
CA ARG A 26 -4.95 5.16 8.13
C ARG A 26 -4.35 4.27 9.21
N TYR A 27 -3.13 3.80 9.00
CA TYR A 27 -2.47 2.86 9.92
C TYR A 27 -2.15 3.46 11.28
N VAL A 28 -2.09 4.78 11.40
CA VAL A 28 -1.84 5.47 12.68
C VAL A 28 -3.07 6.24 13.18
N ALA A 29 -4.20 6.16 12.47
CA ALA A 29 -5.40 6.94 12.79
C ALA A 29 -5.99 6.58 14.15
N ASP A 30 -5.93 5.30 14.52
CA ASP A 30 -6.35 4.80 15.83
C ASP A 30 -5.17 4.12 16.53
N PRO A 31 -4.62 4.72 17.60
CA PRO A 31 -3.56 4.11 18.39
C PRO A 31 -3.93 2.75 19.01
N ALA A 32 -5.22 2.50 19.27
CA ALA A 32 -5.70 1.23 19.80
C ALA A 32 -5.86 0.14 18.73
N ALA A 33 -5.85 0.52 17.44
CA ALA A 33 -6.05 -0.37 16.30
C ALA A 33 -5.05 -0.04 15.16
N ALA A 34 -3.79 0.21 15.52
CA ALA A 34 -2.76 0.61 14.56
C ALA A 34 -2.47 -0.49 13.53
N GLY A 35 -2.10 -0.07 12.31
CA GLY A 35 -1.86 -0.93 11.16
C GLY A 35 -3.13 -1.24 10.36
N CYS A 36 -3.01 -2.21 9.45
CA CYS A 36 -4.10 -2.70 8.62
C CYS A 36 -4.64 -4.01 9.18
N LEU A 37 -5.94 -4.05 9.52
CA LEU A 37 -6.61 -5.28 9.96
C LEU A 37 -6.49 -6.41 8.92
N VAL A 38 -6.54 -6.08 7.63
CA VAL A 38 -6.39 -7.06 6.54
C VAL A 38 -4.98 -7.67 6.54
N LEU A 39 -3.94 -6.85 6.69
CA LEU A 39 -2.55 -7.32 6.69
C LEU A 39 -2.18 -8.09 7.97
N GLU A 40 -2.90 -7.87 9.06
CA GLU A 40 -2.79 -8.71 10.26
C GLU A 40 -3.58 -10.00 10.14
N GLY A 41 -4.79 -9.92 9.59
CA GLY A 41 -5.69 -11.05 9.45
C GLY A 41 -5.07 -12.19 8.63
N VAL A 42 -4.23 -11.88 7.63
CA VAL A 42 -3.53 -12.91 6.84
C VAL A 42 -2.56 -13.77 7.68
N HIS A 43 -2.15 -13.31 8.86
CA HIS A 43 -1.32 -14.07 9.81
C HIS A 43 -2.13 -14.66 10.98
N CYS A 44 -3.45 -14.49 10.99
CA CYS A 44 -4.32 -15.00 12.05
C CYS A 44 -4.31 -16.54 12.09
N GLN A 45 -4.47 -17.12 13.28
CA GLN A 45 -4.60 -18.58 13.46
C GLN A 45 -5.99 -19.09 13.09
N ASP A 46 -7.02 -18.24 13.23
CA ASP A 46 -8.38 -18.53 12.79
C ASP A 46 -8.42 -18.61 11.26
N ALA A 47 -8.85 -19.76 10.74
CA ALA A 47 -8.81 -20.05 9.32
C ALA A 47 -9.80 -19.20 8.51
N ASP A 48 -10.98 -18.91 9.07
CA ASP A 48 -12.02 -18.15 8.39
C ASP A 48 -11.62 -16.67 8.34
N ALA A 49 -11.12 -16.13 9.45
CA ALA A 49 -10.60 -14.77 9.50
C ALA A 49 -9.41 -14.58 8.57
N ARG A 50 -8.48 -15.55 8.52
CA ARG A 50 -7.34 -15.54 7.61
C ARG A 50 -7.77 -15.63 6.15
N GLY A 51 -8.74 -16.48 5.83
CA GLY A 51 -9.31 -16.60 4.49
C GLY A 51 -9.92 -15.29 4.02
N ALA A 52 -10.80 -14.69 4.83
CA ALA A 52 -11.41 -13.40 4.52
C ALA A 52 -10.37 -12.29 4.33
N ALA A 53 -9.39 -12.20 5.23
CA ALA A 53 -8.30 -11.23 5.09
C ALA A 53 -7.48 -11.45 3.82
N GLY A 54 -7.21 -12.71 3.45
CA GLY A 54 -6.53 -13.07 2.21
C GLY A 54 -7.28 -12.60 0.97
N GLU A 55 -8.61 -12.76 0.93
CA GLU A 55 -9.44 -12.29 -0.18
C GLU A 55 -9.39 -10.76 -0.32
N TRP A 56 -9.51 -10.02 0.79
CA TRP A 56 -9.41 -8.57 0.79
C TRP A 56 -8.02 -8.08 0.36
N HIS A 57 -6.96 -8.73 0.84
CA HIS A 57 -5.58 -8.42 0.45
C HIS A 57 -5.36 -8.66 -1.05
N ALA A 58 -5.76 -9.83 -1.55
CA ALA A 58 -5.65 -10.18 -2.96
C ALA A 58 -6.45 -9.21 -3.85
N ALA A 59 -7.66 -8.83 -3.45
CA ALA A 59 -8.48 -7.87 -4.20
C ALA A 59 -7.83 -6.48 -4.25
N ALA A 60 -7.31 -5.97 -3.13
CA ALA A 60 -6.60 -4.69 -3.10
C ALA A 60 -5.33 -4.72 -3.98
N ARG A 61 -4.54 -5.79 -3.87
CA ARG A 61 -3.35 -6.00 -4.68
C ARG A 61 -3.67 -6.07 -6.18
N ALA A 62 -4.72 -6.81 -6.55
CA ALA A 62 -5.17 -6.92 -7.94
C ALA A 62 -5.58 -5.56 -8.52
N LYS A 63 -6.25 -4.71 -7.75
CA LYS A 63 -6.60 -3.34 -8.18
C LYS A 63 -5.37 -2.49 -8.50
N ILE A 64 -4.36 -2.50 -7.62
CA ILE A 64 -3.09 -1.79 -7.84
C ILE A 64 -2.41 -2.33 -9.11
N GLN A 65 -2.31 -3.66 -9.23
CA GLN A 65 -1.66 -4.29 -10.37
C GLN A 65 -2.36 -3.97 -11.69
N GLN A 66 -3.69 -4.03 -11.73
CA GLN A 66 -4.49 -3.69 -12.91
C GLN A 66 -4.33 -2.22 -13.29
N TYR A 67 -4.29 -1.31 -12.31
CA TYR A 67 -4.00 0.10 -12.58
C TYR A 67 -2.61 0.26 -13.20
N ILE A 68 -1.56 -0.31 -12.60
CA ILE A 68 -0.20 -0.19 -13.14
C ILE A 68 -0.11 -0.83 -14.52
N ALA A 69 -0.73 -2.00 -14.74
CA ALA A 69 -0.70 -2.70 -16.03
C ALA A 69 -1.34 -1.90 -17.18
N ARG A 70 -2.38 -1.11 -16.90
CA ARG A 70 -3.01 -0.24 -17.89
C ARG A 70 -2.06 0.85 -18.41
N HIS A 71 -1.14 1.33 -17.56
CA HIS A 71 -0.27 2.47 -17.88
C HIS A 71 1.18 2.07 -18.18
N ARG A 72 1.67 1.03 -17.51
CA ARG A 72 3.07 0.55 -17.48
C ARG A 72 3.11 -0.98 -17.37
N PRO A 73 2.69 -1.71 -18.42
CA PRO A 73 2.53 -3.16 -18.37
C PRO A 73 3.82 -3.90 -18.01
N GLN A 74 4.99 -3.45 -18.49
CA GLN A 74 6.27 -4.08 -18.15
C GLN A 74 6.65 -3.96 -16.66
N ASP A 75 6.07 -2.99 -15.94
CA ASP A 75 6.42 -2.70 -14.55
C ASP A 75 5.35 -3.23 -13.56
N ALA A 76 4.21 -3.69 -14.06
CA ALA A 76 3.05 -4.04 -13.27
C ALA A 76 3.36 -5.00 -12.12
N LEU A 77 4.02 -6.11 -12.40
CA LEU A 77 4.33 -7.11 -11.37
C LEU A 77 5.32 -6.55 -10.33
N ARG A 78 6.50 -6.11 -10.78
CA ARG A 78 7.58 -5.67 -9.89
C ARG A 78 7.20 -4.47 -9.02
N VAL A 79 6.41 -3.54 -9.56
CA VAL A 79 5.95 -2.37 -8.81
C VAL A 79 4.82 -2.74 -7.85
N THR A 80 3.94 -3.67 -8.23
CA THR A 80 2.94 -4.19 -7.29
C THR A 80 3.59 -4.89 -6.10
N ASP A 81 4.63 -5.71 -6.33
CA ASP A 81 5.40 -6.35 -5.25
C ASP A 81 6.05 -5.34 -4.31
N TYR A 82 6.61 -4.27 -4.89
CA TYR A 82 7.18 -3.18 -4.12
C TYR A 82 6.12 -2.46 -3.27
N MET A 83 4.98 -2.12 -3.86
CA MET A 83 3.85 -1.49 -3.16
C MET A 83 3.35 -2.35 -2.01
N ASP A 84 3.16 -3.65 -2.24
CA ASP A 84 2.70 -4.62 -1.24
C ASP A 84 3.67 -4.72 -0.06
N THR A 85 4.97 -4.82 -0.37
CA THR A 85 6.05 -4.82 0.64
C THR A 85 6.04 -3.55 1.49
N LEU A 86 5.89 -2.39 0.85
CA LEU A 86 5.83 -1.11 1.55
C LEU A 86 4.58 -1.01 2.44
N MET A 87 3.42 -1.41 1.94
CA MET A 87 2.17 -1.38 2.72
C MET A 87 2.25 -2.31 3.94
N LEU A 88 2.85 -3.50 3.79
CA LEU A 88 3.12 -4.40 4.91
C LEU A 88 4.08 -3.77 5.93
N GLY A 89 5.20 -3.21 5.47
CA GLY A 89 6.17 -2.55 6.32
C GLY A 89 5.59 -1.36 7.08
N LEU A 90 4.87 -0.46 6.39
CA LEU A 90 4.20 0.69 7.00
C LEU A 90 3.19 0.24 8.07
N SER A 91 2.43 -0.81 7.79
CA SER A 91 1.46 -1.38 8.73
C SER A 91 2.14 -1.93 9.98
N ALA A 92 3.26 -2.66 9.82
CA ALA A 92 4.03 -3.19 10.94
C ALA A 92 4.66 -2.08 11.79
N LYS A 93 5.29 -1.09 11.14
CA LYS A 93 5.91 0.04 11.84
C LYS A 93 4.89 0.89 12.60
N ALA A 94 3.68 1.06 12.06
CA ALA A 94 2.60 1.73 12.77
C ALA A 94 2.24 0.99 14.08
N ARG A 95 2.15 -0.34 14.07
CA ARG A 95 1.91 -1.14 15.29
C ARG A 95 3.04 -1.08 16.30
N GLU A 96 4.28 -0.95 15.82
CA GLU A 96 5.45 -0.73 16.67
C GLU A 96 5.49 0.70 17.27
N GLY A 97 4.55 1.56 16.92
CA GLY A 97 4.40 2.91 17.46
C GLY A 97 5.12 4.00 16.66
N ASP A 98 5.53 3.73 15.41
CA ASP A 98 6.09 4.79 14.56
C ASP A 98 5.01 5.85 14.25
N SER A 99 5.38 7.11 14.42
CA SER A 99 4.48 8.24 14.19
C SER A 99 4.23 8.51 12.70
N LEU A 100 3.12 9.19 12.39
CA LEU A 100 2.79 9.57 11.02
C LEU A 100 3.95 10.25 10.27
N PRO A 101 4.69 11.24 10.84
CA PRO A 101 5.82 11.84 10.15
C PRO A 101 6.93 10.84 9.78
N ARG A 102 7.21 9.85 10.65
CA ARG A 102 8.21 8.82 10.37
C ARG A 102 7.76 7.90 9.23
N LEU A 103 6.50 7.49 9.22
CA LEU A 103 5.94 6.69 8.13
C LEU A 103 5.92 7.47 6.81
N LEU A 104 5.54 8.75 6.84
CA LEU A 104 5.55 9.61 5.65
C LEU A 104 6.96 9.83 5.10
N GLU A 105 8.00 9.84 5.95
CA GLU A 105 9.38 9.90 5.49
C GLU A 105 9.79 8.61 4.76
N THR A 106 9.37 7.44 5.24
CA THR A 106 9.52 6.18 4.49
C THR A 106 8.81 6.26 3.14
N VAL A 107 7.58 6.78 3.11
CA VAL A 107 6.83 6.98 1.85
C VAL A 107 7.55 7.95 0.91
N ARG A 108 8.17 9.02 1.42
CA ARG A 108 8.94 9.97 0.62
C ARG A 108 10.13 9.30 -0.05
N LEU A 109 10.89 8.49 0.69
CA LEU A 109 12.03 7.74 0.14
C LEU A 109 11.58 6.72 -0.91
N ALA A 110 10.48 6.01 -0.65
CA ALA A 110 9.88 5.11 -1.63
C ALA A 110 9.38 5.86 -2.88
N GLY A 111 8.86 7.08 -2.70
CA GLY A 111 8.44 7.96 -3.79
C GLY A 111 9.56 8.27 -4.76
N LEU A 112 10.78 8.54 -4.28
CA LEU A 112 11.95 8.75 -5.13
C LEU A 112 12.25 7.52 -6.01
N ALA A 113 12.13 6.31 -5.44
CA ALA A 113 12.30 5.08 -6.20
C ALA A 113 11.19 4.89 -7.24
N LEU A 114 9.93 5.17 -6.87
CA LEU A 114 8.78 5.10 -7.78
C LEU A 114 8.91 6.08 -8.94
N GLU A 115 9.31 7.33 -8.69
CA GLU A 115 9.52 8.35 -9.72
C GLU A 115 10.66 7.97 -10.67
N HIS A 116 11.72 7.33 -10.16
CA HIS A 116 12.81 6.83 -10.98
C HIS A 116 12.38 5.63 -11.86
N ILE A 117 11.59 4.70 -11.31
CA ILE A 117 11.11 3.50 -12.00
C ILE A 117 10.00 3.84 -12.99
N LEU A 118 9.15 4.81 -12.66
CA LEU A 118 7.97 5.23 -13.41
C LEU A 118 8.07 6.72 -13.76
N PRO A 119 9.03 7.12 -14.61
CA PRO A 119 9.15 8.51 -15.04
C PRO A 119 7.88 8.97 -15.75
N ALA A 120 7.54 10.26 -15.68
CA ALA A 120 6.33 10.83 -16.27
C ALA A 120 6.16 10.46 -17.76
#